data_AF-A0A7V4MQZ0-F1
#
_entry.id   AF-A0A7V4MQZ0-F1
#
_cell.length_a   1.000
_cell.length_b   1.000
_cell.length_c   1.000
_cell.angle_alpha   90.00
_cell.angle_beta   90.00
_cell.angle_gamma   90.00
#
_symmetry.space_group_name_H-M   'P 1'
#
loop_
_entity.id
_entity.type
_entity.pdbx_description
1 polymer ?
#
loop_
_entity_poly.entity_id
_entity_poly.type
_entity_poly.pdbx_seq_one_letter_code
_entity_poly.pdbx_strand_id
1 'polypeptide(L)'
;MRKRKKPTKTSLWLALTGGILLTSMLAAQTVGGAANKAGERVYQRSCASCHGPKGEGTKAYRRALVGHATVKELSEYIGRSMPPGPKRLPPAEASAVAAYIYDAFYSPIAQERNRPPRVALSRLTVRQFRQSVTDLVGSFRPEPRLDERRGLAAEYFRARRLSQNERVIERLDPEIRFDWGTAAPAKDGFDPYQFSARWRGSLVAPDTGEYEIVIRSNHSVRMWLNNRRTPLIDRWVQSGNETEHRASIYLLAGQAYPLLVEFSKSTQGVDDTDKQQGRKVPPAFMTLAWRRPRLAEEPIPQRCLTPSETPEVYVVSTPFPPDDRSQG
;
A
#
# COMPACT_ATOMS: atom_id res chain seq x y z
N MET A 1 -48.78 -17.69 25.74
CA MET A 1 -48.94 -18.95 26.50
C MET A 1 -48.54 -20.15 25.64
N ARG A 2 -47.42 -20.82 25.95
CA ARG A 2 -47.08 -22.25 25.69
C ARG A 2 -45.59 -22.43 26.04
N LYS A 3 -45.30 -22.58 27.33
CA LYS A 3 -44.88 -23.81 28.02
C LYS A 3 -43.51 -24.35 27.56
N ARG A 4 -42.49 -23.97 28.34
CA ARG A 4 -41.18 -24.62 28.47
C ARG A 4 -41.34 -26.11 28.78
N LYS A 5 -40.53 -26.97 28.15
CA LYS A 5 -40.24 -28.34 28.63
C LYS A 5 -38.73 -28.44 28.90
N LYS A 6 -38.39 -28.76 30.16
CA LYS A 6 -37.13 -29.42 30.54
C LYS A 6 -37.38 -30.93 30.53
N PRO A 7 -36.38 -31.75 30.17
CA PRO A 7 -35.76 -32.67 31.14
C PRO A 7 -34.24 -32.84 30.82
N THR A 8 -33.33 -33.44 31.58
CA THR A 8 -33.27 -34.15 32.88
C THR A 8 -31.79 -34.25 33.27
N LYS A 9 -31.52 -34.44 34.57
CA LYS A 9 -30.19 -34.66 35.16
C LYS A 9 -29.72 -36.11 34.94
N THR A 10 -28.44 -36.28 34.60
CA THR A 10 -27.57 -37.48 34.76
C THR A 10 -26.15 -37.03 34.40
N SER A 11 -25.05 -37.34 35.07
CA SER A 11 -24.75 -38.09 36.29
C SER A 11 -23.28 -37.76 36.60
N LEU A 12 -23.00 -37.65 37.89
CA LEU A 12 -21.69 -37.44 38.48
C LEU A 12 -20.80 -38.68 38.20
N TRP A 13 -19.59 -38.48 37.66
CA TRP A 13 -18.50 -39.45 37.79
C TRP A 13 -17.23 -38.73 38.19
N LEU A 14 -16.71 -39.16 39.33
CA LEU A 14 -15.39 -38.86 39.86
C LEU A 14 -14.30 -39.21 38.84
N ALA A 15 -13.32 -38.33 38.68
CA ALA A 15 -11.96 -38.72 38.33
C ALA A 15 -10.98 -37.87 39.15
N LEU A 16 -10.78 -38.29 40.40
CA LEU A 16 -9.63 -37.93 41.22
C LEU A 16 -8.40 -38.65 40.66
N THR A 17 -7.72 -38.10 39.66
CA THR A 17 -6.35 -38.51 39.28
C THR A 17 -5.68 -37.39 38.49
N GLY A 18 -5.11 -36.41 39.18
CA GLY A 18 -4.38 -35.32 38.53
C GLY A 18 -3.55 -34.47 39.48
N GLY A 19 -3.03 -35.06 40.57
CA GLY A 19 -2.37 -34.34 41.65
C GLY A 19 -0.85 -34.51 41.75
N ILE A 20 -0.19 -35.22 40.83
CA ILE A 20 1.23 -35.63 41.03
C ILE A 20 2.20 -35.12 39.94
N LEU A 21 1.74 -34.39 38.91
CA LEU A 21 2.60 -33.94 37.81
C LEU A 21 2.92 -32.43 37.78
N LEU A 22 2.45 -31.64 38.75
CA LEU A 22 2.74 -30.19 38.78
C LEU A 22 3.89 -29.76 39.71
N THR A 23 4.42 -30.65 40.55
CA THR A 23 5.51 -30.31 41.50
C THR A 23 6.92 -30.49 40.93
N SER A 24 7.08 -31.15 39.78
CA SER A 24 8.39 -31.39 39.16
C SER A 24 8.88 -30.26 38.24
N MET A 25 8.00 -29.38 37.75
CA MET A 25 8.40 -28.25 36.87
C MET A 25 8.91 -27.02 37.64
N LEU A 26 8.54 -26.84 38.92
CA LEU A 26 9.03 -25.71 39.72
C LEU A 26 10.47 -25.91 40.24
N ALA A 27 10.95 -27.15 40.37
CA ALA A 27 12.30 -27.44 40.84
C ALA A 27 13.38 -27.26 39.75
N ALA A 28 13.03 -27.37 38.46
CA ALA A 28 13.98 -27.23 37.37
C ALA A 28 14.42 -25.76 37.14
N GLN A 29 13.52 -24.80 37.39
CA GLN A 29 13.82 -23.36 37.21
C GLN A 29 14.71 -22.81 38.34
N THR A 30 14.60 -23.34 39.56
CA THR A 30 15.38 -22.88 40.72
C THR A 30 16.85 -23.33 40.65
N VAL A 31 17.11 -24.53 40.15
CA VAL A 31 18.48 -25.06 39.99
C VAL A 31 19.22 -24.35 38.86
N GLY A 32 18.57 -24.10 37.72
CA GLY A 32 19.14 -23.35 36.59
C GLY A 32 19.51 -21.91 36.96
N GLY A 33 18.63 -21.19 37.67
CA GLY A 33 18.88 -19.82 38.11
C GLY A 33 19.95 -19.69 39.21
N ALA A 34 20.04 -20.66 40.12
CA ALA A 34 21.07 -20.67 41.17
C ALA A 34 22.47 -20.97 40.62
N ALA A 35 22.58 -21.93 39.68
CA ALA A 35 23.82 -22.24 38.99
C ALA A 35 24.30 -21.06 38.11
N ASN A 36 23.37 -20.34 37.46
CA ASN A 36 23.69 -19.16 36.66
C ASN A 36 24.25 -18.02 37.53
N LYS A 37 23.66 -17.76 38.71
CA LYS A 37 24.19 -16.79 39.69
C LYS A 37 25.55 -17.18 40.26
N ALA A 38 25.81 -18.48 40.45
CA ALA A 38 27.12 -18.96 40.88
C ALA A 38 28.19 -18.71 39.80
N GLY A 39 27.87 -19.02 38.54
CA GLY A 39 28.73 -18.74 37.39
C GLY A 39 28.99 -17.25 37.18
N GLU A 40 27.98 -16.41 37.34
CA GLU A 40 28.09 -14.96 37.28
C GLU A 40 29.09 -14.42 38.32
N ARG A 41 29.00 -14.89 39.57
CA ARG A 41 29.94 -14.48 40.63
C ARG A 41 31.38 -14.88 40.31
N VAL A 42 31.59 -16.10 39.80
CA VAL A 42 32.91 -16.55 39.35
C VAL A 42 33.41 -15.67 38.20
N TYR A 43 32.55 -15.34 37.24
CA TYR A 43 32.89 -14.48 36.12
C TYR A 43 33.34 -13.08 36.58
N GLN A 44 32.56 -12.43 37.45
CA GLN A 44 32.90 -11.10 37.95
C GLN A 44 34.21 -11.10 38.75
N ARG A 45 34.45 -12.15 39.56
CA ARG A 45 35.65 -12.27 40.39
C ARG A 45 36.91 -12.58 39.57
N SER A 46 36.81 -13.42 38.55
CA SER A 46 37.99 -14.08 37.96
C SER A 46 38.15 -13.92 36.45
N CYS A 47 37.14 -13.37 35.74
CA CYS A 47 37.15 -13.26 34.28
C CYS A 47 36.94 -11.82 33.78
N ALA A 48 36.07 -11.05 34.44
CA ALA A 48 35.62 -9.74 33.97
C ALA A 48 36.74 -8.70 33.83
N SER A 49 37.81 -8.78 34.64
CA SER A 49 38.94 -7.87 34.57
C SER A 49 39.69 -7.94 33.23
N CYS A 50 39.77 -9.13 32.63
CA CYS A 50 40.39 -9.33 31.33
C CYS A 50 39.36 -9.24 30.20
N HIS A 51 38.19 -9.84 30.37
CA HIS A 51 37.21 -10.04 29.29
C HIS A 51 36.07 -9.00 29.26
N GLY A 52 36.02 -8.08 30.21
CA GLY A 52 34.94 -7.10 30.34
C GLY A 52 33.74 -7.65 31.12
N PRO A 53 32.92 -6.79 31.75
CA PRO A 53 31.76 -7.19 32.56
C PRO A 53 30.73 -8.08 31.85
N LYS A 54 30.62 -7.98 30.53
CA LYS A 54 29.70 -8.74 29.66
C LYS A 54 30.42 -9.49 28.54
N GLY A 55 31.72 -9.75 28.70
CA GLY A 55 32.51 -10.46 27.70
C GLY A 55 32.80 -9.63 26.45
N GLU A 56 32.65 -8.30 26.49
CA GLU A 56 32.88 -7.40 25.36
C GLU A 56 34.37 -7.19 25.01
N GLY A 57 35.28 -7.64 25.87
CA GLY A 57 36.71 -7.41 25.78
C GLY A 57 37.16 -6.11 26.47
N THR A 58 38.46 -5.97 26.67
CA THR A 58 39.12 -4.80 27.25
C THR A 58 40.20 -4.25 26.32
N LYS A 59 40.84 -3.14 26.67
CA LYS A 59 41.97 -2.60 25.87
C LYS A 59 43.11 -3.62 25.71
N ALA A 60 43.37 -4.42 26.75
CA ALA A 60 44.41 -5.46 26.76
C ALA A 60 43.94 -6.74 26.05
N TYR A 61 42.68 -7.14 26.23
CA TYR A 61 42.09 -8.32 25.58
C TYR A 61 40.88 -7.90 24.75
N ARG A 62 41.14 -7.41 23.53
CA ARG A 62 40.14 -6.71 22.69
C ARG A 62 39.03 -7.60 22.14
N ARG A 63 39.19 -8.92 22.18
CA ARG A 63 38.26 -9.85 21.53
C ARG A 63 37.12 -10.19 22.48
N ALA A 64 35.89 -9.93 22.03
CA ALA A 64 34.69 -10.34 22.74
C ALA A 64 34.60 -11.87 22.84
N LEU A 65 34.06 -12.36 23.95
CA LEU A 65 33.79 -13.77 24.20
C LEU A 65 32.52 -14.19 23.45
N VAL A 66 32.71 -14.53 22.18
CA VAL A 66 31.64 -15.01 21.28
C VAL A 66 32.07 -16.27 20.55
N GLY A 67 31.13 -17.18 20.30
CA GLY A 67 31.40 -18.37 19.50
C GLY A 67 30.30 -19.42 19.55
N HIS A 68 30.67 -20.66 19.18
CA HIS A 68 29.74 -21.77 18.99
C HIS A 68 30.07 -23.00 19.83
N ALA A 69 31.11 -22.95 20.66
CA ALA A 69 31.46 -24.06 21.54
C ALA A 69 30.34 -24.35 22.54
N THR A 70 30.11 -25.62 22.80
CA THR A 70 29.15 -26.09 23.80
C THR A 70 29.60 -25.71 25.21
N VAL A 71 28.68 -25.74 26.18
CA VAL A 71 29.00 -25.50 27.59
C VAL A 71 30.10 -26.45 28.09
N LYS A 72 30.09 -27.71 27.64
CA LYS A 72 31.10 -28.71 28.00
C LYS A 72 32.49 -28.33 27.47
N GLU A 73 32.58 -28.01 26.17
CA GLU A 73 33.84 -27.60 25.56
C GLU A 73 34.40 -26.32 26.18
N LEU A 74 33.53 -25.34 26.46
CA LEU A 74 33.90 -24.12 27.18
C LEU A 74 34.42 -24.43 28.58
N SER A 75 33.74 -25.30 29.34
CA SER A 75 34.18 -25.71 30.67
C SER A 75 35.54 -26.39 30.65
N GLU A 76 35.76 -27.31 29.70
CA GLU A 76 37.05 -28.01 29.55
C GLU A 76 38.17 -27.06 29.13
N TYR A 77 37.88 -26.08 28.27
CA TYR A 77 38.84 -25.05 27.89
C TYR A 77 39.19 -24.17 29.11
N ILE A 78 38.18 -23.63 29.79
CA ILE A 78 38.33 -22.75 30.95
C ILE A 78 39.12 -23.46 32.06
N GLY A 79 38.79 -24.71 32.39
CA GLY A 79 39.51 -25.47 33.41
C GLY A 79 40.99 -25.73 33.08
N ARG A 80 41.34 -25.83 31.78
CA ARG A 80 42.71 -26.09 31.34
C ARG A 80 43.57 -24.83 31.20
N SER A 81 42.98 -23.72 30.77
CA SER A 81 43.75 -22.52 30.37
C SER A 81 43.41 -21.25 31.14
N MET A 82 42.39 -21.24 32.00
CA MET A 82 41.95 -20.03 32.71
C MET A 82 41.89 -20.21 34.24
N PRO A 83 42.25 -19.18 35.01
CA PRO A 83 42.90 -17.93 34.59
C PRO A 83 44.35 -18.16 34.13
N PRO A 84 44.95 -17.24 33.36
CA PRO A 84 46.36 -17.32 33.00
C PRO A 84 47.23 -17.26 34.27
N GLY A 85 48.27 -18.09 34.34
CA GLY A 85 49.16 -18.19 35.52
C GLY A 85 49.30 -19.62 36.05
N PRO A 86 49.75 -19.82 37.30
CA PRO A 86 49.95 -21.16 37.88
C PRO A 86 48.67 -21.77 38.47
N LYS A 87 47.66 -20.95 38.81
CA LYS A 87 46.39 -21.42 39.40
C LYS A 87 45.31 -21.54 38.33
N ARG A 88 44.61 -22.66 38.31
CA ARG A 88 43.43 -22.91 37.46
C ARG A 88 42.16 -22.86 38.31
N LEU A 89 41.03 -22.55 37.66
CA LEU A 89 39.72 -22.68 38.30
C LEU A 89 39.43 -24.16 38.63
N PRO A 90 38.86 -24.46 39.82
CA PRO A 90 38.36 -25.79 40.12
C PRO A 90 37.31 -26.24 39.07
N PRO A 91 37.19 -27.55 38.76
CA PRO A 91 36.29 -28.05 37.72
C PRO A 91 34.83 -27.60 37.88
N ALA A 92 34.33 -27.53 39.12
CA ALA A 92 32.98 -27.07 39.42
C ALA A 92 32.78 -25.58 39.09
N GLU A 93 33.77 -24.73 39.39
CA GLU A 93 33.71 -23.30 39.07
C GLU A 93 33.87 -23.07 37.56
N ALA A 94 34.72 -23.84 36.88
CA ALA A 94 34.87 -23.81 35.43
C ALA A 94 33.56 -24.19 34.72
N SER A 95 32.85 -25.20 35.22
CA SER A 95 31.54 -25.61 34.69
C SER A 95 30.47 -24.52 34.91
N ALA A 96 30.43 -23.93 36.11
CA ALA A 96 29.47 -22.89 36.44
C ALA A 96 29.69 -21.62 35.59
N VAL A 97 30.93 -21.16 35.47
CA VAL A 97 31.25 -19.95 34.68
C VAL A 97 31.06 -20.19 33.19
N ALA A 98 31.33 -21.39 32.68
CA ALA A 98 31.06 -21.75 31.28
C ALA A 98 29.55 -21.68 30.97
N ALA A 99 28.70 -22.20 31.84
CA ALA A 99 27.25 -22.12 31.69
C ALA A 99 26.76 -20.67 31.69
N TYR A 100 27.27 -19.85 32.61
CA TYR A 100 26.95 -18.42 32.65
C TYR A 100 27.42 -17.69 31.38
N ILE A 101 28.68 -17.86 30.95
CA ILE A 101 29.21 -17.22 29.74
C ILE A 101 28.36 -17.60 28.52
N TYR A 102 28.07 -18.90 28.35
CA TYR A 102 27.30 -19.44 27.23
C TYR A 102 25.90 -18.82 27.14
N ASP A 103 25.18 -18.78 28.25
CA ASP A 103 23.83 -18.23 28.30
C ASP A 103 23.85 -16.70 28.27
N ALA A 104 24.76 -16.03 28.98
CA ALA A 104 24.72 -14.58 29.16
C ALA A 104 25.08 -13.81 27.88
N PHE A 105 26.14 -14.19 27.15
CA PHE A 105 26.63 -13.42 26.00
C PHE A 105 27.39 -14.19 24.91
N TYR A 106 27.85 -15.42 25.15
CA TYR A 106 28.72 -16.13 24.20
C TYR A 106 27.98 -16.82 23.05
N SER A 107 26.87 -17.51 23.32
CA SER A 107 26.18 -18.34 22.33
C SER A 107 25.47 -17.49 21.24
N PRO A 108 25.16 -18.06 20.05
CA PRO A 108 24.39 -17.36 19.02
C PRO A 108 23.04 -16.84 19.53
N ILE A 109 22.36 -17.62 20.38
CA ILE A 109 21.08 -17.24 20.99
C ILE A 109 21.28 -16.05 21.95
N ALA A 110 22.34 -16.08 22.78
CA ALA A 110 22.66 -14.98 23.68
C ALA A 110 23.03 -13.70 22.92
N GLN A 111 23.80 -13.82 21.83
CA GLN A 111 24.17 -12.69 20.99
C GLN A 111 22.95 -12.04 20.33
N GLU A 112 22.03 -12.84 19.79
CA GLU A 112 20.80 -12.33 19.19
C GLU A 112 19.93 -11.63 20.25
N ARG A 113 19.77 -12.24 21.43
CA ARG A 113 19.03 -11.65 22.56
C ARG A 113 19.62 -10.32 23.03
N ASN A 114 20.95 -10.18 22.99
CA ASN A 114 21.66 -8.99 23.46
C ASN A 114 21.87 -7.92 22.38
N ARG A 115 21.49 -8.19 21.12
CA ARG A 115 21.64 -7.26 20.00
C ARG A 115 20.25 -6.84 19.51
N PRO A 116 19.54 -5.95 20.23
CA PRO A 116 18.21 -5.53 19.83
C PRO A 116 18.22 -4.94 18.40
N PRO A 117 17.13 -5.11 17.64
CA PRO A 117 17.01 -4.53 16.30
C PRO A 117 17.30 -3.04 16.35
N ARG A 118 18.20 -2.57 15.47
CA ARG A 118 18.49 -1.14 15.37
C ARG A 118 17.30 -0.47 14.70
N VAL A 119 16.68 0.49 15.41
CA VAL A 119 15.74 1.42 14.79
C VAL A 119 16.55 2.39 13.94
N ALA A 120 16.42 2.29 12.63
CA ALA A 120 17.03 3.20 11.66
C ALA A 120 15.94 3.77 10.75
N LEU A 121 16.13 5.00 10.30
CA LEU A 121 15.27 5.58 9.27
C LEU A 121 15.48 4.80 7.97
N SER A 122 14.38 4.35 7.36
CA SER A 122 14.45 3.70 6.05
C SER A 122 14.77 4.74 4.99
N ARG A 123 15.76 4.47 4.15
CA ARG A 123 16.05 5.28 2.96
C ARG A 123 15.10 4.83 1.86
N LEU A 124 14.04 5.60 1.64
CA LEU A 124 13.06 5.34 0.61
C LEU A 124 13.59 5.81 -0.74
N THR A 125 13.47 4.97 -1.76
CA THR A 125 13.55 5.44 -3.16
C THR A 125 12.49 6.51 -3.41
N VAL A 126 12.68 7.36 -4.43
CA VAL A 126 11.68 8.39 -4.79
C VAL A 126 10.28 7.80 -4.98
N ARG A 127 10.17 6.61 -5.57
CA ARG A 127 8.90 5.90 -5.74
C ARG A 127 8.28 5.51 -4.40
N GLN A 128 9.07 4.91 -3.51
CA GLN A 128 8.60 4.51 -2.17
C GLN A 128 8.17 5.74 -1.36
N PHE A 129 8.94 6.82 -1.40
CA PHE A 129 8.60 8.08 -0.73
C PHE A 129 7.26 8.62 -1.21
N ARG A 130 7.06 8.73 -2.54
CA ARG A 130 5.80 9.19 -3.13
C ARG A 130 4.63 8.34 -2.67
N GLN A 131 4.77 7.01 -2.72
CA GLN A 131 3.73 6.09 -2.29
C GLN A 131 3.41 6.25 -0.80
N SER A 132 4.43 6.26 0.06
CA SER A 132 4.25 6.41 1.51
C SER A 132 3.59 7.73 1.90
N VAL A 133 3.97 8.83 1.25
CA VAL A 133 3.33 10.13 1.51
C VAL A 133 1.90 10.17 0.97
N THR A 134 1.65 9.62 -0.21
CA THR A 134 0.29 9.49 -0.77
C THR A 134 -0.61 8.69 0.15
N ASP A 135 -0.15 7.54 0.65
CA ASP A 135 -0.93 6.68 1.55
C ASP A 135 -1.15 7.36 2.91
N LEU A 136 -0.12 8.02 3.46
CA LEU A 136 -0.23 8.78 4.70
C LEU A 136 -1.26 9.91 4.59
N VAL A 137 -1.21 10.71 3.53
CA VAL A 137 -2.18 11.80 3.30
C VAL A 137 -3.57 11.23 2.99
N GLY A 138 -3.64 10.12 2.26
CA GLY A 138 -4.87 9.39 1.95
C GLY A 138 -5.57 8.84 3.19
N SER A 139 -4.81 8.44 4.22
CA SER A 139 -5.37 7.90 5.48
C SER A 139 -6.26 8.87 6.26
N PHE A 140 -6.19 10.17 5.96
CA PHE A 140 -7.08 11.19 6.52
C PHE A 140 -8.39 11.36 5.74
N ARG A 141 -8.60 10.57 4.66
CA ARG A 141 -9.80 10.61 3.81
C ARG A 141 -10.60 9.30 3.97
N PRO A 142 -11.91 9.31 3.67
CA PRO A 142 -12.70 8.09 3.65
C PRO A 142 -12.11 7.06 2.68
N GLU A 143 -12.00 5.81 3.11
CA GLU A 143 -11.51 4.73 2.24
C GLU A 143 -12.45 4.55 1.04
N PRO A 144 -11.92 4.63 -0.20
CA PRO A 144 -12.72 4.42 -1.38
C PRO A 144 -13.16 2.96 -1.50
N ARG A 145 -14.46 2.72 -1.60
CA ARG A 145 -14.99 1.40 -1.97
C ARG A 145 -15.04 1.28 -3.49
N LEU A 146 -14.08 0.56 -4.06
CA LEU A 146 -14.09 0.24 -5.48
C LEU A 146 -15.23 -0.73 -5.78
N ASP A 147 -16.10 -0.36 -6.72
CA ASP A 147 -17.14 -1.25 -7.22
C ASP A 147 -16.48 -2.36 -8.07
N GLU A 148 -16.90 -3.61 -7.87
CA GLU A 148 -16.46 -4.73 -8.71
C GLU A 148 -16.92 -4.55 -10.16
N ARG A 149 -18.04 -3.86 -10.38
CA ARG A 149 -18.49 -3.43 -11.69
C ARG A 149 -17.48 -2.43 -12.25
N ARG A 150 -17.08 -2.63 -13.51
CA ARG A 150 -16.08 -1.81 -14.21
C ARG A 150 -16.73 -0.92 -15.26
N GLY A 151 -16.11 0.22 -15.53
CA GLY A 151 -16.65 1.26 -16.42
C GLY A 151 -16.94 2.56 -15.66
N LEU A 152 -17.71 3.46 -16.27
CA LEU A 152 -18.08 4.76 -15.71
C LEU A 152 -19.60 4.90 -15.64
N ALA A 153 -20.10 5.50 -14.56
CA ALA A 153 -21.50 5.88 -14.45
C ALA A 153 -21.77 7.01 -15.46
N ALA A 154 -22.59 6.72 -16.46
CA ALA A 154 -22.88 7.59 -17.58
C ALA A 154 -24.31 8.11 -17.49
N GLU A 155 -24.46 9.43 -17.61
CA GLU A 155 -25.73 10.12 -17.78
C GLU A 155 -25.77 10.76 -19.15
N TYR A 156 -26.88 10.60 -19.86
CA TYR A 156 -27.11 11.25 -21.16
C TYR A 156 -28.33 12.15 -21.08
N PHE A 157 -28.21 13.32 -21.68
CA PHE A 157 -29.19 14.40 -21.61
C PHE A 157 -29.59 14.82 -23.02
N ARG A 158 -30.88 15.12 -23.21
CA ARG A 158 -31.41 15.52 -24.52
C ARG A 158 -31.01 16.92 -24.98
N ALA A 159 -30.55 17.75 -24.05
CA ALA A 159 -30.15 19.12 -24.31
C ALA A 159 -28.63 19.27 -24.26
N ARG A 160 -28.12 20.38 -24.79
CA ARG A 160 -26.70 20.77 -24.68
C ARG A 160 -26.27 20.98 -23.22
N ARG A 161 -27.18 21.47 -22.37
CA ARG A 161 -26.91 21.72 -20.96
C ARG A 161 -27.15 20.44 -20.15
N LEU A 162 -26.22 20.15 -19.25
CA LEU A 162 -26.25 18.99 -18.35
C LEU A 162 -27.21 19.23 -17.16
N SER A 163 -28.49 19.42 -17.46
CA SER A 163 -29.57 19.62 -16.49
C SER A 163 -30.20 18.30 -16.08
N GLN A 164 -30.42 18.07 -14.79
CA GLN A 164 -31.02 16.82 -14.30
C GLN A 164 -32.43 16.56 -14.86
N ASN A 165 -33.19 17.62 -15.15
CA ASN A 165 -34.54 17.49 -15.74
C ASN A 165 -34.51 17.01 -17.20
N GLU A 166 -33.35 17.09 -17.86
CA GLU A 166 -33.16 16.70 -19.27
C GLU A 166 -32.51 15.32 -19.41
N ARG A 167 -32.29 14.61 -18.30
CA ARG A 167 -31.65 13.29 -18.27
C ARG A 167 -32.59 12.23 -18.83
N VAL A 168 -32.11 11.47 -19.83
CA VAL A 168 -32.88 10.44 -20.53
C VAL A 168 -32.34 9.04 -20.27
N ILE A 169 -31.02 8.90 -20.18
CA ILE A 169 -30.36 7.61 -19.94
C ILE A 169 -29.44 7.72 -18.73
N GLU A 170 -29.46 6.69 -17.90
CA GLU A 170 -28.46 6.41 -16.88
C GLU A 170 -27.98 4.97 -17.07
N ARG A 171 -26.68 4.77 -17.29
CA ARG A 171 -26.11 3.42 -17.53
C ARG A 171 -24.64 3.35 -17.11
N LEU A 172 -24.08 2.15 -17.17
CA LEU A 172 -22.65 1.91 -17.00
C LEU A 172 -22.01 1.76 -18.38
N ASP A 173 -21.08 2.65 -18.71
CA ASP A 173 -20.30 2.56 -19.94
C ASP A 173 -18.94 1.92 -19.67
N PRO A 174 -18.60 0.78 -20.30
CA PRO A 174 -17.31 0.11 -20.10
C PRO A 174 -16.11 1.02 -20.38
N GLU A 175 -16.21 1.81 -21.45
CA GLU A 175 -15.17 2.69 -21.98
C GLU A 175 -15.82 3.92 -22.61
N ILE A 176 -15.07 5.02 -22.76
CA ILE A 176 -15.51 6.16 -23.59
C ILE A 176 -14.90 6.00 -24.97
N ARG A 177 -15.63 5.30 -25.85
CA ARG A 177 -15.26 5.08 -27.25
C ARG A 177 -16.53 4.99 -28.10
N PHE A 178 -17.07 6.14 -28.44
CA PHE A 178 -18.34 6.28 -29.15
C PHE A 178 -18.15 6.92 -30.51
N ASP A 179 -18.84 6.36 -31.50
CA ASP A 179 -19.09 6.98 -32.79
C ASP A 179 -20.60 6.94 -33.03
N TRP A 180 -21.26 8.07 -32.79
CA TRP A 180 -22.70 8.21 -33.03
C TRP A 180 -22.99 8.55 -34.49
N GLY A 181 -21.97 8.92 -35.29
CA GLY A 181 -22.20 9.54 -36.59
C GLY A 181 -23.25 10.65 -36.47
N THR A 182 -24.25 10.62 -37.33
CA THR A 182 -25.37 11.59 -37.31
C THR A 182 -26.51 11.22 -36.36
N ALA A 183 -26.41 10.10 -35.64
CA ALA A 183 -27.41 9.66 -34.68
C ALA A 183 -27.24 10.34 -33.30
N ALA A 184 -28.18 10.03 -32.41
CA ALA A 184 -28.13 10.34 -30.98
C ALA A 184 -27.87 9.05 -30.17
N PRO A 185 -27.62 9.14 -28.84
CA PRO A 185 -27.38 7.98 -27.99
C PRO A 185 -28.51 6.94 -27.97
N ALA A 186 -29.75 7.36 -28.23
CA ALA A 186 -30.91 6.52 -28.47
C ALA A 186 -31.89 7.20 -29.44
N LYS A 187 -32.81 6.43 -30.04
CA LYS A 187 -33.83 6.96 -30.96
C LYS A 187 -34.87 7.83 -30.24
N ASP A 188 -35.32 7.37 -29.08
CA ASP A 188 -36.38 8.04 -28.34
C ASP A 188 -35.82 9.05 -27.35
N GLY A 189 -36.45 10.22 -27.29
CA GLY A 189 -36.15 11.23 -26.28
C GLY A 189 -34.89 12.06 -26.51
N PHE A 190 -34.24 11.92 -27.67
CA PHE A 190 -33.08 12.74 -28.07
C PHE A 190 -33.33 13.51 -29.36
N ASP A 191 -32.70 14.69 -29.44
CA ASP A 191 -32.53 15.44 -30.66
C ASP A 191 -31.16 15.10 -31.29
N PRO A 192 -31.08 14.60 -32.53
CA PRO A 192 -29.80 14.28 -33.15
C PRO A 192 -28.89 15.51 -33.36
N TYR A 193 -29.40 16.74 -33.32
CA TYR A 193 -28.60 17.96 -33.45
C TYR A 193 -27.90 18.35 -32.14
N GLN A 194 -28.43 17.95 -31.00
CA GLN A 194 -27.94 18.36 -29.69
C GLN A 194 -28.19 17.30 -28.63
N PHE A 195 -27.15 16.97 -27.89
CA PHE A 195 -27.25 16.17 -26.68
C PHE A 195 -25.99 16.39 -25.87
N SER A 196 -26.03 16.02 -24.60
CA SER A 196 -24.85 16.02 -23.75
C SER A 196 -24.73 14.72 -22.99
N ALA A 197 -23.52 14.41 -22.56
CA ALA A 197 -23.22 13.22 -21.78
C ALA A 197 -22.24 13.57 -20.67
N ARG A 198 -22.38 12.88 -19.54
CA ARG A 198 -21.49 13.00 -18.40
C ARG A 198 -21.10 11.61 -17.91
N TRP A 199 -19.81 11.36 -17.80
CA TRP A 199 -19.26 10.15 -17.19
C TRP A 199 -18.60 10.50 -15.86
N ARG A 200 -18.99 9.78 -14.81
CA ARG A 200 -18.46 9.90 -13.45
C ARG A 200 -17.95 8.56 -12.94
N GLY A 201 -16.88 8.63 -12.15
CA GLY A 201 -16.29 7.48 -11.50
C GLY A 201 -14.84 7.76 -11.17
N SER A 202 -14.00 6.74 -11.31
CA SER A 202 -12.55 6.85 -11.09
C SER A 202 -11.73 6.04 -12.08
N LEU A 203 -10.52 6.52 -12.32
CA LEU A 203 -9.48 5.89 -13.12
C LEU A 203 -8.45 5.24 -12.21
N VAL A 204 -8.23 3.93 -12.39
CA VAL A 204 -7.22 3.16 -11.66
C VAL A 204 -5.94 3.10 -12.49
N ALA A 205 -4.87 3.71 -12.00
CA ALA A 205 -3.60 3.74 -12.69
C ALA A 205 -2.85 2.40 -12.52
N PRO A 206 -2.54 1.66 -13.60
CA PRO A 206 -1.79 0.40 -13.50
C PRO A 206 -0.29 0.61 -13.27
N ASP A 207 0.26 1.72 -13.78
CA ASP A 207 1.69 2.02 -13.78
C ASP A 207 1.98 3.34 -13.05
N THR A 208 3.14 3.45 -12.41
CA THR A 208 3.61 4.72 -11.83
C THR A 208 4.39 5.49 -12.90
N GLY A 209 4.01 6.73 -13.17
CA GLY A 209 4.76 7.60 -14.07
C GLY A 209 3.92 8.72 -14.68
N GLU A 210 4.48 9.35 -15.70
CA GLU A 210 3.82 10.37 -16.51
C GLU A 210 2.85 9.69 -17.51
N TYR A 211 1.58 10.06 -17.45
CA TYR A 211 0.56 9.69 -18.41
C TYR A 211 0.26 10.87 -19.32
N GLU A 212 0.01 10.61 -20.59
CA GLU A 212 -0.60 11.59 -21.50
C GLU A 212 -2.04 11.17 -21.74
N ILE A 213 -3.01 11.97 -21.28
CA ILE A 213 -4.42 11.76 -21.53
C ILE A 213 -4.78 12.39 -22.87
N VAL A 214 -5.53 11.65 -23.69
CA VAL A 214 -5.91 12.04 -25.05
C VAL A 214 -7.42 11.96 -25.18
N ILE A 215 -8.07 13.09 -25.46
CA ILE A 215 -9.49 13.13 -25.82
C ILE A 215 -9.61 13.46 -27.29
N ARG A 216 -10.39 12.66 -28.02
CA ARG A 216 -10.78 12.98 -29.39
C ARG A 216 -12.28 13.20 -29.47
N SER A 217 -12.67 14.33 -30.01
CA SER A 217 -14.07 14.74 -30.19
C SER A 217 -14.14 15.87 -31.21
N ASN A 218 -15.18 15.90 -32.02
CA ASN A 218 -15.50 17.03 -32.90
C ASN A 218 -16.50 18.03 -32.28
N HIS A 219 -16.83 17.83 -31.00
CA HIS A 219 -17.70 18.68 -30.20
C HIS A 219 -17.07 19.03 -28.86
N SER A 220 -17.72 19.91 -28.11
CA SER A 220 -17.29 20.40 -26.81
C SER A 220 -17.02 19.26 -25.82
N VAL A 221 -15.84 19.28 -25.20
CA VAL A 221 -15.47 18.34 -24.14
C VAL A 221 -14.83 19.07 -22.95
N ARG A 222 -15.02 18.51 -21.76
CA ARG A 222 -14.29 18.91 -20.57
C ARG A 222 -14.00 17.70 -19.71
N MET A 223 -12.79 17.62 -19.16
CA MET A 223 -12.36 16.51 -18.33
C MET A 223 -11.60 17.00 -17.11
N TRP A 224 -11.90 16.37 -15.98
CA TRP A 224 -11.19 16.49 -14.72
C TRP A 224 -10.66 15.11 -14.35
N LEU A 225 -9.40 15.09 -13.92
CA LEU A 225 -8.77 13.89 -13.39
C LEU A 225 -8.02 14.28 -12.12
N ASN A 226 -8.31 13.56 -11.05
CA ASN A 226 -7.81 13.81 -9.69
C ASN A 226 -8.30 15.11 -9.04
N ASN A 227 -8.24 16.24 -9.74
CA ASN A 227 -8.65 17.56 -9.25
C ASN A 227 -10.02 17.96 -9.85
N ARG A 228 -11.05 18.12 -9.01
CA ARG A 228 -12.40 18.56 -9.45
C ARG A 228 -12.57 20.06 -9.64
N ARG A 229 -11.62 20.87 -9.15
CA ARG A 229 -11.69 22.34 -9.22
C ARG A 229 -11.17 22.87 -10.54
N THR A 230 -10.13 22.24 -11.07
CA THR A 230 -9.47 22.67 -12.31
C THR A 230 -9.54 21.55 -13.33
N PRO A 231 -10.19 21.73 -14.49
CA PRO A 231 -10.21 20.72 -15.54
C PRO A 231 -8.79 20.48 -16.07
N LEU A 232 -8.46 19.22 -16.32
CA LEU A 232 -7.21 18.81 -16.97
C LEU A 232 -7.26 19.16 -18.47
N ILE A 233 -8.43 19.00 -19.09
CA ILE A 233 -8.71 19.42 -20.47
C ILE A 233 -10.01 20.23 -20.46
N ASP A 234 -9.97 21.48 -20.90
CA ASP A 234 -11.17 22.32 -21.08
C ASP A 234 -11.27 22.80 -22.53
N ARG A 235 -12.20 22.19 -23.26
CA ARG A 235 -12.53 22.49 -24.66
C ARG A 235 -14.04 22.65 -24.79
N TRP A 236 -14.64 23.36 -23.83
CA TRP A 236 -16.08 23.61 -23.83
C TRP A 236 -16.51 24.63 -24.89
N VAL A 237 -15.68 25.65 -25.10
CA VAL A 237 -15.82 26.63 -26.17
C VAL A 237 -14.70 26.35 -27.18
N GLN A 238 -15.08 25.85 -28.35
CA GLN A 238 -14.13 25.47 -29.39
C GLN A 238 -14.19 26.49 -30.52
N SER A 239 -13.04 27.10 -30.84
CA SER A 239 -12.80 27.80 -32.10
C SER A 239 -11.86 26.96 -32.95
N GLY A 240 -12.23 26.71 -34.21
CA GLY A 240 -11.43 25.91 -35.15
C GLY A 240 -11.81 24.42 -35.21
N ASN A 241 -11.01 23.66 -35.98
CA ASN A 241 -11.30 22.28 -36.39
C ASN A 241 -10.44 21.23 -35.64
N GLU A 242 -9.81 21.59 -34.52
CA GLU A 242 -8.98 20.67 -33.75
C GLU A 242 -9.86 19.62 -33.07
N THR A 243 -9.70 18.34 -33.39
CA THR A 243 -10.53 17.26 -32.83
C THR A 243 -9.80 16.39 -31.81
N GLU A 244 -8.56 16.73 -31.46
CA GLU A 244 -7.72 15.97 -30.54
C GLU A 244 -7.10 16.91 -29.51
N HIS A 245 -7.15 16.51 -28.24
CA HIS A 245 -6.65 17.32 -27.13
C HIS A 245 -5.87 16.42 -26.18
N ARG A 246 -4.70 16.90 -25.75
CA ARG A 246 -3.75 16.16 -24.93
C ARG A 246 -3.41 16.91 -23.65
N ALA A 247 -3.20 16.18 -22.56
CA ALA A 247 -2.70 16.73 -21.31
C ALA A 247 -1.90 15.68 -20.53
N SER A 248 -0.81 16.12 -19.89
CA SER A 248 0.04 15.22 -19.08
C SER A 248 -0.31 15.26 -17.61
N ILE A 249 -0.20 14.12 -16.93
CA ILE A 249 -0.42 14.00 -15.49
C ILE A 249 0.42 12.84 -14.93
N TYR A 250 1.06 13.06 -13.78
CA TYR A 250 1.80 12.02 -13.08
C TYR A 250 0.87 11.22 -12.15
N LEU A 251 0.81 9.90 -12.31
CA LEU A 251 -0.01 8.99 -11.51
C LEU A 251 0.83 7.91 -10.84
N LEU A 252 0.34 7.37 -9.73
CA LEU A 252 0.93 6.28 -8.96
C LEU A 252 0.13 4.99 -9.21
N ALA A 253 0.85 3.89 -9.49
CA ALA A 253 0.25 2.57 -9.68
C ALA A 253 -0.60 2.16 -8.48
N GLY A 254 -1.75 1.53 -8.75
CA GLY A 254 -2.67 1.01 -7.75
C GLY A 254 -3.59 2.07 -7.11
N GLN A 255 -3.37 3.36 -7.40
CA GLN A 255 -4.24 4.43 -6.91
C GLN A 255 -5.44 4.65 -7.85
N ALA A 256 -6.58 5.00 -7.26
CA ALA A 256 -7.81 5.32 -7.97
C ALA A 256 -8.09 6.83 -7.90
N TYR A 257 -8.15 7.47 -9.05
CA TYR A 257 -8.24 8.92 -9.21
C TYR A 257 -9.65 9.32 -9.66
N PRO A 258 -10.34 10.29 -9.01
CA PRO A 258 -11.65 10.73 -9.46
C PRO A 258 -11.58 11.24 -10.90
N LEU A 259 -12.51 10.75 -11.71
CA LEU A 259 -12.65 11.08 -13.13
C LEU A 259 -14.04 11.66 -13.37
N LEU A 260 -14.08 12.83 -13.99
CA LEU A 260 -15.30 13.43 -14.52
C LEU A 260 -15.04 13.83 -15.97
N VAL A 261 -15.90 13.41 -16.87
CA VAL A 261 -15.85 13.79 -18.28
C VAL A 261 -17.22 14.29 -18.69
N GLU A 262 -17.25 15.44 -19.35
CA GLU A 262 -18.45 16.06 -19.89
C GLU A 262 -18.29 16.26 -21.40
N PHE A 263 -19.35 15.97 -22.13
CA PHE A 263 -19.45 16.11 -23.57
C PHE A 263 -20.74 16.85 -23.94
N SER A 264 -20.67 17.70 -24.96
CA SER A 264 -21.83 18.45 -25.44
C SER A 264 -21.77 18.56 -26.96
N LYS A 265 -22.66 17.83 -27.65
CA LYS A 265 -22.93 18.01 -29.08
C LYS A 265 -23.76 19.26 -29.31
N SER A 266 -23.37 20.06 -30.28
CA SER A 266 -24.15 21.21 -30.75
C SER A 266 -23.98 21.44 -32.25
N THR A 267 -24.90 22.18 -32.85
CA THR A 267 -24.72 22.74 -34.19
C THR A 267 -23.51 23.68 -34.20
N GLN A 268 -22.49 23.37 -35.01
CA GLN A 268 -21.35 24.27 -35.20
C GLN A 268 -21.81 25.50 -36.01
N GLY A 269 -21.72 26.70 -35.42
CA GLY A 269 -22.07 27.99 -36.05
C GLY A 269 -23.01 28.86 -35.22
N VAL A 270 -23.31 30.07 -35.71
CA VAL A 270 -24.29 30.99 -35.10
C VAL A 270 -25.68 30.33 -35.10
N ASP A 271 -26.41 30.46 -33.99
CA ASP A 271 -27.81 30.06 -33.85
C ASP A 271 -28.70 30.95 -34.73
N ASP A 272 -28.68 30.71 -36.04
CA ASP A 272 -29.68 31.22 -36.98
C ASP A 272 -30.84 30.21 -36.98
N THR A 273 -31.82 30.43 -36.10
CA THR A 273 -33.05 29.62 -36.02
C THR A 273 -33.78 29.57 -37.37
N ASP A 274 -33.68 30.62 -38.17
CA ASP A 274 -34.31 30.74 -39.49
C ASP A 274 -33.64 29.87 -40.59
N LYS A 275 -32.43 29.35 -40.35
CA LYS A 275 -31.67 28.50 -41.29
C LYS A 275 -31.52 27.04 -40.83
N GLN A 276 -32.23 26.63 -39.77
CA GLN A 276 -32.16 25.25 -39.30
C GLN A 276 -32.86 24.25 -40.23
N GLN A 277 -33.86 24.70 -41.00
CA GLN A 277 -34.53 23.84 -41.99
C GLN A 277 -33.57 23.47 -43.14
N GLY A 278 -33.19 22.19 -43.21
CA GLY A 278 -32.33 21.64 -44.26
C GLY A 278 -30.84 21.49 -43.90
N ARG A 279 -30.43 21.85 -42.67
CA ARG A 279 -29.03 21.72 -42.23
C ARG A 279 -28.70 20.25 -41.95
N LYS A 280 -27.58 19.73 -42.47
CA LYS A 280 -27.16 18.35 -42.18
C LYS A 280 -26.80 18.20 -40.71
N VAL A 281 -27.27 17.12 -40.07
CA VAL A 281 -26.87 16.78 -38.69
C VAL A 281 -25.36 16.59 -38.64
N PRO A 282 -24.61 17.32 -37.79
CA PRO A 282 -23.18 17.11 -37.68
C PRO A 282 -22.90 15.72 -37.09
N PRO A 283 -21.89 14.99 -37.59
CA PRO A 283 -21.48 13.74 -36.97
C PRO A 283 -21.02 14.00 -35.53
N ALA A 284 -21.03 13.01 -34.65
CA ALA A 284 -20.50 13.11 -33.29
C ALA A 284 -19.75 11.84 -32.93
N PHE A 285 -18.55 12.01 -32.40
CA PHE A 285 -17.77 10.93 -31.82
C PHE A 285 -17.04 11.42 -30.58
N MET A 286 -16.67 10.47 -29.71
CA MET A 286 -15.84 10.74 -28.56
C MET A 286 -14.97 9.53 -28.21
N THR A 287 -13.67 9.74 -28.03
CA THR A 287 -12.77 8.71 -27.50
C THR A 287 -11.92 9.29 -26.37
N LEU A 288 -11.82 8.55 -25.27
CA LEU A 288 -10.87 8.78 -24.19
C LEU A 288 -9.76 7.72 -24.25
N ALA A 289 -8.54 8.18 -24.46
CA ALA A 289 -7.34 7.35 -24.57
C ALA A 289 -6.24 7.90 -23.65
N TRP A 290 -5.21 7.10 -23.48
CA TRP A 290 -4.01 7.49 -22.77
C TRP A 290 -2.75 6.94 -23.43
N ARG A 291 -1.61 7.58 -23.18
CA ARG A 291 -0.30 6.97 -23.33
C ARG A 291 0.27 6.74 -21.93
N ARG A 292 0.38 5.48 -21.54
CA ARG A 292 0.98 5.08 -20.26
C ARG A 292 2.51 5.28 -20.30
N PRO A 293 3.18 5.34 -19.14
CA PRO A 293 4.63 5.49 -19.08
C PRO A 293 5.34 4.42 -19.93
N ARG A 294 6.09 4.85 -20.95
CA ARG A 294 6.86 3.99 -21.88
C ARG A 294 6.02 2.99 -22.69
N LEU A 295 4.72 3.24 -22.84
CA LEU A 295 3.83 2.42 -23.66
C LEU A 295 3.25 3.23 -24.82
N ALA A 296 2.66 2.53 -25.79
CA ALA A 296 1.93 3.16 -26.88
C ALA A 296 0.59 3.73 -26.39
N GLU A 297 0.00 4.60 -27.20
CA GLU A 297 -1.34 5.13 -26.95
C GLU A 297 -2.40 4.03 -27.13
N GLU A 298 -3.34 3.94 -26.19
CA GLU A 298 -4.49 3.02 -26.26
C GLU A 298 -5.75 3.68 -25.67
N PRO A 299 -6.97 3.29 -26.08
CA PRO A 299 -8.19 3.64 -25.36
C PRO A 299 -8.07 3.22 -23.88
N ILE A 300 -8.62 4.03 -22.96
CA ILE A 300 -8.57 3.66 -21.54
C ILE A 300 -9.46 2.44 -21.34
N PRO A 301 -8.89 1.28 -20.99
CA PRO A 301 -9.63 0.03 -21.00
C PRO A 301 -10.58 -0.06 -19.80
N GLN A 302 -11.69 -0.78 -19.96
CA GLN A 302 -12.69 -0.95 -18.89
C GLN A 302 -12.10 -1.36 -17.53
N ARG A 303 -11.08 -2.24 -17.53
CA ARG A 303 -10.42 -2.70 -16.29
C ARG A 303 -9.80 -1.59 -15.45
N CYS A 304 -9.51 -0.43 -16.05
CA CYS A 304 -8.93 0.74 -15.40
C CYS A 304 -10.00 1.79 -15.02
N LEU A 305 -11.29 1.48 -15.19
CA LEU A 305 -12.40 2.38 -14.88
C LEU A 305 -13.33 1.74 -13.85
N THR A 306 -13.75 2.51 -12.87
CA THR A 306 -14.76 2.11 -11.87
C THR A 306 -15.84 3.19 -11.75
N PRO A 307 -17.13 2.81 -11.58
CA PRO A 307 -18.21 3.79 -11.43
C PRO A 307 -18.20 4.46 -10.05
N SER A 308 -17.49 3.90 -9.07
CA SER A 308 -17.31 4.54 -7.76
C SER A 308 -16.47 5.80 -7.87
N GLU A 309 -16.94 6.88 -7.27
CA GLU A 309 -16.12 8.07 -7.09
C GLU A 309 -15.14 7.85 -5.93
N THR A 310 -13.88 8.19 -6.15
CA THR A 310 -12.85 8.18 -5.11
C THR A 310 -12.46 9.61 -4.72
N PRO A 311 -11.97 9.82 -3.49
CA PRO A 311 -11.39 11.11 -3.12
C PRO A 311 -10.20 11.45 -4.02
N GLU A 312 -9.90 12.74 -4.16
CA GLU A 312 -8.64 13.18 -4.77
C GLU A 312 -7.44 12.52 -4.05
N VAL A 313 -6.42 12.17 -4.82
CA VAL A 313 -5.21 11.52 -4.36
C VAL A 313 -4.09 12.55 -4.36
N TYR A 314 -3.46 12.75 -3.20
CA TYR A 314 -2.29 13.62 -3.12
C TYR A 314 -1.09 12.94 -3.78
N VAL A 315 -0.50 13.57 -4.78
CA VAL A 315 0.72 13.10 -5.45
C VAL A 315 1.79 14.16 -5.28
N VAL A 316 2.92 13.79 -4.66
CA VAL A 316 4.05 14.71 -4.48
C VAL A 316 4.62 15.09 -5.84
N SER A 317 4.45 16.36 -6.22
CA SER A 317 4.91 16.92 -7.49
C SER A 317 6.32 17.51 -7.42
N THR A 318 6.90 17.63 -6.22
CA THR A 318 8.26 18.14 -6.04
C THR A 318 9.26 17.29 -6.83
N PRO A 319 10.09 17.91 -7.71
CA PRO A 319 11.18 17.21 -8.36
C PRO A 319 12.18 16.73 -7.31
N PHE A 320 12.52 15.45 -7.36
CA PHE A 320 13.62 14.92 -6.57
C PHE A 320 14.90 15.00 -7.42
N PRO A 321 16.07 15.22 -6.79
CA PRO A 321 17.32 15.01 -7.49
C PRO A 321 17.37 13.57 -8.04
N PRO A 322 18.13 13.32 -9.13
CA PRO A 322 18.39 11.97 -9.59
C PRO A 322 18.82 11.12 -8.40
N ASP A 323 18.23 9.93 -8.26
CA ASP A 323 18.56 8.96 -7.21
C ASP A 323 19.98 8.44 -7.50
N ASP A 324 20.99 9.25 -7.19
CA ASP A 324 22.40 8.94 -7.38
C ASP A 324 22.79 7.93 -6.31
N ARG A 325 22.57 6.66 -6.63
CA ARG A 325 23.04 5.52 -5.87
C ARG A 325 24.53 5.65 -5.57
N SER A 326 24.87 6.15 -4.39
CA SER A 326 26.09 5.79 -3.68
C SER A 326 25.97 6.25 -2.24
N GLN A 327 25.56 5.34 -1.34
CA GLN A 327 26.03 5.13 0.04
C GLN A 327 25.10 4.07 0.67
N GLY A 328 25.14 2.87 0.08
CA GLY A 328 24.88 1.63 0.81
C GLY A 328 26.15 1.25 1.53
#